data_AF-A0A7H4MPW3-F1
#
_entry.id   AF-A0A7H4MPW3-F1
#
_cell.length_a   1.000
_cell.length_b   1.000
_cell.length_c   1.000
_cell.angle_alpha   90.00
_cell.angle_beta   90.00
_cell.angle_gamma   90.00
#
_symmetry.space_group_name_H-M   'P 1'
#
loop_
_entity.id
_entity.type
_entity.pdbx_description
1 polymer ?
#
loop_
_entity_poly.entity_id
_entity_poly.type
_entity_poly.pdbx_seq_one_letter_code
_entity_poly.pdbx_strand_id
1 'polypeptide(L)'
;MMILGFPSNPTAQCVELDFFEKVVALAKQYDILVVHDLAYADIVYDGWKAPSIMQVPGARDVAVEFLPCRKAITWPAGALALWSATRPW
;
A
#
# COMPACT_ATOMS: atom_id res chain seq x y z
N MET A 1 -5.56 -0.16 -14.44
CA MET A 1 -4.82 0.37 -13.27
C MET A 1 -5.80 0.64 -12.15
N MET A 2 -5.47 0.26 -10.91
CA MET A 2 -6.28 0.44 -9.70
C MET A 2 -5.44 1.16 -8.64
N ILE A 3 -6.02 2.14 -7.95
CA ILE A 3 -5.34 2.90 -6.89
C ILE A 3 -6.10 2.66 -5.58
N LEU A 4 -5.37 2.23 -4.56
CA LEU A 4 -5.89 1.95 -3.23
C LEU A 4 -5.14 2.82 -2.22
N GLY A 5 -5.86 3.43 -1.29
CA GLY A 5 -5.25 4.18 -0.18
C GLY A 5 -5.82 3.65 1.12
N PHE A 6 -5.07 2.77 1.79
CA PHE A 6 -5.44 2.21 3.09
C PHE A 6 -4.24 2.27 4.03
N PRO A 7 -4.39 2.79 5.27
CA PRO A 7 -5.59 3.41 5.84
C PRO A 7 -6.07 4.62 5.03
N SER A 8 -7.39 4.74 4.88
CA SER A 8 -7.98 5.65 3.89
C SER A 8 -8.10 7.08 4.37
N ASN A 9 -7.82 8.03 3.48
CA ASN A 9 -8.12 9.45 3.66
C ASN A 9 -9.20 9.84 2.64
N PRO A 10 -10.34 10.43 3.03
CA PRO A 10 -10.67 11.01 4.36
C PRO A 10 -11.46 10.09 5.31
N THR A 11 -11.76 8.85 4.92
CA THR A 11 -12.73 8.01 5.64
C THR A 11 -12.17 7.29 6.87
N ALA A 12 -10.85 7.29 7.06
CA ALA A 12 -10.14 6.50 8.05
C ALA A 12 -10.44 4.99 7.97
N GLN A 13 -10.93 4.51 6.81
CA GLN A 13 -11.24 3.09 6.65
C GLN A 13 -9.96 2.27 6.67
N CYS A 14 -9.97 1.20 7.46
CA CYS A 14 -8.93 0.19 7.53
C CYS A 14 -9.39 -1.09 6.82
N VAL A 15 -8.42 -1.88 6.35
CA VAL A 15 -8.66 -3.17 5.70
C VAL A 15 -7.69 -4.20 6.29
N GLU A 16 -8.10 -5.46 6.28
CA GLU A 16 -7.24 -6.57 6.69
C GLU A 16 -6.51 -7.19 5.49
N LEU A 17 -5.54 -8.06 5.76
CA LEU A 17 -4.70 -8.66 4.72
C LEU A 17 -5.52 -9.47 3.68
N ASP A 18 -6.64 -10.08 4.09
CA ASP A 18 -7.52 -10.86 3.21
C ASP A 18 -8.15 -10.01 2.09
N PHE A 19 -8.32 -8.71 2.32
CA PHE A 19 -8.76 -7.77 1.29
C PHE A 19 -7.72 -7.68 0.17
N PHE A 20 -6.44 -7.57 0.53
CA PHE A 20 -5.35 -7.49 -0.44
C PHE A 20 -5.17 -8.80 -1.21
N GLU A 21 -5.43 -9.96 -0.59
CA GLU A 21 -5.42 -11.25 -1.31
C GLU A 21 -6.43 -11.25 -2.47
N LYS A 22 -7.65 -10.76 -2.21
CA LYS A 22 -8.71 -10.64 -3.24
C LYS A 22 -8.34 -9.63 -4.31
N VAL A 23 -7.75 -8.49 -3.93
CA VAL A 23 -7.26 -7.48 -4.86
C VAL A 23 -6.18 -8.04 -5.78
N VAL A 24 -5.18 -8.75 -5.24
CA VAL A 24 -4.09 -9.36 -6.03
C VAL A 24 -4.62 -10.43 -6.97
N ALA A 25 -5.57 -11.26 -6.53
CA ALA A 25 -6.22 -12.25 -7.39
C ALA A 25 -6.96 -11.60 -8.56
N LEU A 26 -7.73 -10.54 -8.29
CA LEU A 26 -8.44 -9.78 -9.32
C LEU A 26 -7.45 -9.09 -10.28
N ALA A 27 -6.39 -8.49 -9.73
CA ALA A 27 -5.37 -7.81 -10.50
C ALA A 27 -4.65 -8.76 -11.47
N LYS A 28 -4.35 -9.99 -11.05
CA LYS A 28 -3.79 -11.03 -11.90
C LYS A 28 -4.77 -11.51 -12.97
N GLN A 29 -6.06 -11.66 -12.63
CA GLN A 29 -7.08 -12.13 -13.57
C GLN A 29 -7.30 -11.14 -14.72
N TYR A 30 -7.25 -9.84 -14.45
CA TYR A 30 -7.60 -8.79 -15.40
C TYR A 30 -6.40 -7.96 -15.90
N ASP A 31 -5.17 -8.40 -15.59
CA ASP A 31 -3.92 -7.70 -15.91
C ASP A 31 -3.93 -6.22 -15.48
N ILE A 32 -4.31 -5.98 -14.23
CA ILE A 32 -4.43 -4.64 -13.64
C ILE A 32 -3.20 -4.36 -12.78
N LEU A 33 -2.49 -3.27 -13.07
CA LEU A 33 -1.52 -2.70 -12.13
C LEU A 33 -2.24 -2.09 -10.92
N VAL A 34 -1.86 -2.52 -9.72
CA VAL A 34 -2.34 -1.98 -8.43
C VAL A 34 -1.30 -1.02 -7.87
N VAL A 35 -1.74 0.16 -7.47
CA VAL A 35 -0.93 1.14 -6.74
C VAL A 35 -1.52 1.29 -5.35
N HIS A 36 -0.77 0.88 -4.33
CA HIS A 36 -1.17 0.99 -2.94
C HIS A 36 -0.44 2.16 -2.27
N ASP A 37 -1.21 3.14 -1.78
CA ASP A 37 -0.75 4.24 -0.95
C ASP A 37 -0.88 3.86 0.53
N LEU A 38 0.25 3.51 1.14
CA LEU A 38 0.37 3.17 2.56
C LEU A 38 0.81 4.40 3.38
N ALA A 39 0.26 5.59 3.07
CA ALA A 39 0.63 6.86 3.71
C ALA A 39 0.42 6.95 5.21
N TYR A 40 -0.56 6.20 5.72
CA TYR A 40 -1.02 6.30 7.10
C TYR A 40 -0.67 5.06 7.91
N ALA A 41 0.31 4.27 7.47
CA ALA A 41 0.72 3.01 8.13
C ALA A 41 1.10 3.18 9.60
N ASP A 42 1.65 4.34 9.97
CA ASP A 42 2.10 4.64 11.33
C ASP A 42 1.03 5.35 12.19
N ILE A 43 -0.07 5.79 11.57
CA ILE A 43 -1.19 6.44 12.27
C ILE A 43 -2.27 5.38 12.51
N VAL A 44 -2.00 4.52 13.49
CA VAL A 44 -2.83 3.37 13.84
C VAL A 44 -3.16 3.37 15.33
N TYR A 45 -4.32 2.83 15.68
CA TYR A 45 -4.85 2.81 17.05
C TYR A 45 -5.03 1.37 17.54
N ASP A 46 -5.11 1.19 18.86
CA ASP A 46 -5.53 -0.05 19.51
C ASP A 46 -4.71 -1.30 19.17
N GLY A 47 -3.43 -1.12 18.85
CA GLY A 47 -2.52 -2.22 18.51
C GLY A 47 -2.73 -2.82 17.12
N TRP A 48 -3.66 -2.27 16.34
CA TRP A 48 -3.82 -2.61 14.93
C TRP A 48 -2.57 -2.20 14.14
N LYS A 49 -2.18 -3.02 13.17
CA LYS A 49 -1.04 -2.76 12.29
C LYS A 49 -1.53 -2.73 10.86
N ALA A 50 -1.23 -1.65 10.15
CA ALA A 50 -1.62 -1.52 8.76
C ALA A 50 -1.01 -2.64 7.91
N PRO A 51 -1.83 -3.45 7.22
CA PRO A 51 -1.31 -4.49 6.35
C PRO A 51 -0.71 -3.87 5.10
N SER A 52 0.43 -4.42 4.68
CA SER A 52 1.09 -4.06 3.43
C SER A 52 0.66 -5.02 2.33
N ILE A 53 0.34 -4.50 1.15
CA ILE A 53 -0.01 -5.34 -0.02
C ILE A 53 1.16 -6.26 -0.40
N MET A 54 2.39 -5.86 -0.06
CA MET A 54 3.62 -6.63 -0.33
C MET A 54 3.74 -7.88 0.53
N GLN A 55 2.91 -8.04 1.57
CA GLN A 55 2.82 -9.27 2.35
C GLN A 55 2.10 -10.40 1.58
N VAL A 56 1.28 -10.06 0.58
CA VAL A 56 0.53 -11.04 -0.21
C VAL A 56 1.45 -11.74 -1.22
N PRO A 57 1.50 -13.08 -1.25
CA PRO A 57 2.30 -13.82 -2.22
C PRO A 57 1.97 -13.45 -3.68
N GLY A 58 3.00 -13.08 -4.44
CA GLY A 58 2.83 -12.67 -5.84
C GLY A 58 2.24 -11.28 -6.05
N ALA A 59 2.09 -10.48 -4.99
CA ALA A 59 1.74 -9.06 -5.12
C ALA A 59 2.80 -8.27 -5.90
N ARG A 60 4.08 -8.62 -5.76
CA ARG A 60 5.20 -7.96 -6.48
C ARG A 60 5.10 -8.05 -8.00
N ASP A 61 4.30 -8.97 -8.51
CA ASP A 61 4.01 -9.08 -9.93
C ASP A 61 3.01 -8.01 -10.36
N VAL A 62 2.02 -7.65 -9.55
CA VAL A 62 0.89 -6.82 -10.02
C VAL A 62 0.71 -5.52 -9.24
N ALA A 63 1.51 -5.29 -8.20
CA ALA A 63 1.36 -4.17 -7.29
C ALA A 63 2.65 -3.37 -7.09
N VAL A 64 2.48 -2.07 -6.88
CA VAL A 64 3.49 -1.14 -6.37
C VAL A 64 2.94 -0.52 -5.09
N GLU A 65 3.76 -0.46 -4.04
CA GLU A 65 3.39 0.14 -2.77
C GLU A 65 4.25 1.38 -2.50
N PHE A 66 3.60 2.47 -2.09
CA PHE A 66 4.22 3.71 -1.70
C PHE A 66 4.10 3.89 -0.18
N LEU A 67 5.24 4.03 0.50
CA LEU A 67 5.30 4.62 1.83
C LEU A 67 5.85 6.05 1.72
N PRO A 68 5.01 7.09 1.83
CA PRO A 68 5.48 8.46 1.90
C PRO A 68 6.11 8.77 3.27
N CYS A 69 7.37 9.18 3.25
CA CYS A 69 8.16 9.61 4.42
C CYS A 69 7.53 10.80 5.21
N ARG A 70 6.60 11.55 4.62
CA ARG A 70 6.17 12.88 5.11
C ARG A 70 5.05 12.91 6.18
N LYS A 71 4.32 11.82 6.43
CA LYS A 71 3.18 11.84 7.38
C LYS A 71 3.44 11.15 8.71
N ALA A 72 4.37 10.20 8.74
CA ALA A 72 4.78 9.51 9.97
C ALA A 72 5.76 10.32 10.83
N ILE A 73 6.52 11.22 10.20
CA ILE A 73 7.55 12.04 10.84
C ILE A 73 7.45 13.48 10.33
N THR A 74 7.28 14.44 11.25
CA THR A 74 7.53 15.85 10.97
C THR A 74 9.04 16.04 10.85
N TRP A 75 9.59 15.98 9.64
CA TRP A 75 10.99 16.34 9.35
C TRP A 75 11.05 17.39 8.22
N PRO A 76 12.01 18.34 8.25
CA PRO A 76 12.00 19.50 7.36
C PRO A 76 12.22 19.09 5.90
N ALA A 77 11.40 19.65 5.02
CA ALA A 77 11.50 19.66 3.55
C ALA A 77 12.78 19.06 2.93
N GLY A 78 12.75 17.78 2.54
CA GLY A 78 13.77 17.20 1.66
C GLY A 78 13.80 15.66 1.58
N ALA A 79 13.52 15.14 0.38
CA ALA A 79 13.94 13.84 -0.19
C ALA A 79 13.23 12.49 0.16
N LEU A 80 12.92 11.78 -0.95
CA LEU A 80 12.81 10.33 -1.23
C LEU A 80 11.68 9.47 -0.62
N ALA A 81 10.85 8.89 -1.51
CA ALA A 81 9.93 7.79 -1.21
C ALA A 81 10.67 6.45 -1.34
N LEU A 82 10.46 5.53 -0.39
CA LEU A 82 10.93 4.15 -0.50
C LEU A 82 10.04 3.41 -1.51
N TRP A 83 10.67 2.91 -2.57
CA TRP A 83 10.02 2.13 -3.63
C TRP A 83 10.38 0.66 -3.46
N SER A 84 9.37 -0.21 -3.39
CA SER A 84 9.57 -1.65 -3.53
C SER A 84 8.72 -2.14 -4.72
N ALA A 85 9.39 -2.48 -5.82
CA ALA A 85 8.82 -3.25 -6.92
C ALA A 85 9.93 -4.08 -7.56
N THR A 86 9.58 -5.26 -8.07
CA THR A 86 10.52 -6.17 -8.75
C THR A 86 10.07 -6.55 -10.16
N ARG A 87 9.46 -5.61 -10.89
CA ARG A 87 9.21 -5.82 -12.32
C ARG A 87 10.23 -5.05 -13.17
N PRO A 88 10.95 -5.74 -14.09
CA PRO A 88 12.05 -5.16 -14.87
C PRO A 88 11.60 -4.46 -16.17
N TRP A 89 10.42 -3.83 -16.18
CA TRP A 89 9.92 -3.08 -17.34
C TRP A 89 9.48 -1.69 -16.93
#